data_AF-A0A0G0CFB5-F1
#
_entry.id   AF-A0A0G0CFB5-F1
#
_cell.length_a   1.000
_cell.length_b   1.000
_cell.length_c   1.000
_cell.angle_alpha   90.00
_cell.angle_beta   90.00
_cell.angle_gamma   90.00
#
_symmetry.space_group_name_H-M   'P 1'
#
loop_
_entity.id
_entity.type
_entity.pdbx_description
1 polymer ?
#
loop_
_entity_poly.entity_id
_entity_poly.type
_entity_poly.pdbx_seq_one_letter_code
_entity_poly.pdbx_strand_id
1 'polypeptide(L)'
;MKLITLNTWGGVLYEPLIEFIKKYAVETDVFCFQEVFPSLAAIRPSLGKVRPNLFFDIQNALPNFNGYHAVAQENDVGGLAIFIKKSFVVKKIEHIVVFPELNTMTDEKHEDYFSMGRDLQRMEFEDLGKTFAILNFHGMWVAKGKIDTDKRIEQSEKVRKIFNESNGAKILCGDFNSNPDTKSMEILSEGNRNLI
;
A
#
# COMPACT_ATOMS: atom_id res chain seq x y z
N MET A 1 4.68 10.66 15.98
CA MET A 1 3.98 9.82 14.98
C MET A 1 4.66 8.46 14.89
N LYS A 2 3.92 7.37 15.14
CA LYS A 2 4.34 5.99 14.89
C LYS A 2 3.54 5.41 13.72
N LEU A 3 4.23 4.79 12.76
CA LEU A 3 3.62 4.18 11.59
C LEU A 3 3.96 2.69 11.54
N ILE A 4 2.99 1.87 11.17
CA ILE A 4 3.19 0.46 10.83
C ILE A 4 2.77 0.25 9.37
N THR A 5 3.62 -0.42 8.59
CA THR A 5 3.26 -0.89 7.25
C THR A 5 3.32 -2.42 7.20
N LEU A 6 2.32 -3.05 6.58
CA LEU A 6 2.22 -4.51 6.52
C LEU A 6 1.40 -4.97 5.30
N ASN A 7 1.97 -5.86 4.49
CA ASN A 7 1.18 -6.64 3.54
C ASN A 7 0.42 -7.71 4.33
N THR A 8 -0.92 -7.66 4.25
CA THR A 8 -1.80 -8.51 5.07
C THR A 8 -2.00 -9.91 4.49
N TRP A 9 -1.46 -10.17 3.31
CA TRP A 9 -1.66 -11.39 2.54
C TRP A 9 -3.15 -11.75 2.46
N GLY A 10 -3.98 -10.75 2.18
CA GLY A 10 -5.42 -10.92 2.10
C GLY A 10 -6.11 -11.42 3.37
N GLY A 11 -5.46 -11.33 4.53
CA GLY A 11 -6.01 -11.82 5.80
C GLY A 11 -6.03 -13.33 5.92
N VAL A 12 -5.19 -14.05 5.17
CA VAL A 12 -5.05 -15.53 5.26
C VAL A 12 -4.77 -15.98 6.71
N LEU A 13 -3.97 -15.23 7.46
CA LEU A 13 -3.71 -15.44 8.89
C LEU A 13 -4.56 -14.47 9.72
N TYR A 14 -5.89 -14.62 9.65
CA TYR A 14 -6.83 -13.65 10.19
C TYR A 14 -6.67 -13.39 11.70
N GLU A 15 -6.73 -14.41 12.54
CA GLU A 15 -6.68 -14.23 13.99
C GLU A 15 -5.37 -13.58 14.45
N PRO A 16 -4.17 -14.06 14.02
CA PRO A 16 -2.91 -13.38 14.34
C PRO A 16 -2.83 -11.93 13.83
N LEU A 17 -3.37 -11.65 12.64
CA LEU A 17 -3.39 -10.30 12.07
C LEU A 17 -4.22 -9.35 12.94
N ILE A 18 -5.43 -9.74 13.33
CA ILE A 18 -6.31 -8.90 14.16
C ILE A 18 -5.74 -8.72 15.57
N GLU A 19 -5.15 -9.76 16.16
CA GLU A 19 -4.46 -9.66 17.45
C GLU A 19 -3.27 -8.68 17.38
N PHE A 20 -2.45 -8.76 16.33
CA PHE A 20 -1.35 -7.84 16.08
C PHE A 20 -1.85 -6.39 15.98
N ILE A 21 -2.88 -6.14 15.17
CA ILE A 21 -3.45 -4.81 14.97
C ILE A 21 -3.95 -4.23 16.29
N LYS A 22 -4.75 -4.99 17.06
CA LYS A 22 -5.29 -4.57 18.36
C LYS A 22 -4.18 -4.28 19.37
N LYS A 23 -3.17 -5.15 19.44
CA LYS A 23 -2.02 -5.00 20.35
C LYS A 23 -1.29 -3.68 20.11
N TYR A 24 -1.04 -3.33 18.84
CA TYR A 24 -0.24 -2.15 18.49
C TYR A 24 -1.07 -0.86 18.28
N ALA A 25 -2.40 -0.95 18.27
CA ALA A 25 -3.30 0.20 18.04
C ALA A 25 -3.13 1.33 19.08
N VAL A 26 -2.69 1.01 20.30
CA VAL A 26 -2.49 2.00 21.37
C VAL A 26 -1.39 3.00 21.01
N GLU A 27 -0.27 2.49 20.48
CA GLU A 27 0.93 3.29 20.22
C GLU A 27 1.14 3.67 18.75
N THR A 28 0.44 3.02 17.83
CA THR A 28 0.51 3.35 16.39
C THR A 28 -0.45 4.47 16.06
N ASP A 29 0.00 5.45 15.29
CA ASP A 29 -0.83 6.57 14.84
C ASP A 29 -1.40 6.35 13.45
N VAL A 30 -0.64 5.65 12.60
CA VAL A 30 -1.04 5.32 11.22
C VAL A 30 -0.67 3.87 10.89
N PHE A 31 -1.62 3.13 10.33
CA PHE A 31 -1.36 1.84 9.70
C PHE A 31 -1.49 1.98 8.18
N CYS A 32 -0.55 1.38 7.45
CA CYS A 32 -0.55 1.28 6.00
C CYS A 32 -0.55 -0.20 5.61
N PHE A 33 -1.62 -0.66 4.97
CA PHE A 33 -1.78 -2.06 4.60
C PHE A 33 -1.81 -2.25 3.10
N GLN A 34 -1.31 -3.39 2.66
CA GLN A 34 -1.46 -3.91 1.30
C GLN A 34 -2.27 -5.20 1.32
N GLU A 35 -2.89 -5.53 0.18
CA GLU A 35 -3.78 -6.69 0.02
C GLU A 35 -5.01 -6.67 0.95
N VAL A 36 -5.65 -5.51 1.08
CA VAL A 36 -6.87 -5.33 1.89
C VAL A 36 -8.09 -5.20 0.99
N PHE A 37 -9.21 -5.83 1.38
CA PHE A 37 -10.41 -5.95 0.53
C PHE A 37 -11.65 -5.35 1.20
N PRO A 38 -12.46 -4.55 0.49
CA PRO A 38 -13.62 -3.87 1.06
C PRO A 38 -14.93 -4.63 0.85
N SER A 39 -15.00 -5.64 -0.02
CA SER A 39 -16.23 -6.40 -0.26
C SER A 39 -15.99 -7.70 -1.04
N LEU A 40 -17.07 -8.48 -1.25
CA LEU A 40 -17.17 -9.68 -2.09
C LEU A 40 -16.94 -9.40 -3.59
N ALA A 41 -15.90 -8.65 -3.95
CA ALA A 41 -15.35 -8.70 -5.30
C ALA A 41 -15.02 -10.16 -5.63
N ALA A 42 -15.24 -10.57 -6.88
CA ALA A 42 -15.06 -11.96 -7.29
C ALA A 42 -13.65 -12.42 -6.91
N ILE A 43 -13.55 -13.28 -5.89
CA ILE A 43 -12.26 -13.78 -5.41
C ILE A 43 -11.62 -14.50 -6.58
N ARG A 44 -10.44 -14.04 -7.00
CA ARG A 44 -9.65 -14.81 -7.97
C ARG A 44 -9.35 -16.17 -7.35
N PRO A 45 -9.69 -17.29 -8.00
CA PRO A 45 -9.40 -18.62 -7.46
C PRO A 45 -7.91 -18.81 -7.10
N SER A 46 -7.01 -18.12 -7.80
CA SER A 46 -5.56 -18.15 -7.56
C SER A 46 -5.11 -17.53 -6.23
N LEU A 47 -5.92 -16.69 -5.59
CA LEU A 47 -5.56 -16.05 -4.31
C LEU A 47 -5.86 -16.93 -3.09
N GLY A 48 -6.49 -18.09 -3.29
CA GLY A 48 -6.75 -19.04 -2.21
C GLY A 48 -7.74 -18.50 -1.16
N LYS A 49 -7.43 -18.68 0.13
CA LYS A 49 -8.31 -18.36 1.26
C LYS A 49 -8.14 -16.91 1.74
N VAL A 50 -8.44 -15.96 0.87
CA VAL A 50 -8.49 -14.54 1.25
C VAL A 50 -9.78 -14.20 1.99
N ARG A 51 -9.79 -13.07 2.72
CA ARG A 51 -10.93 -12.59 3.49
C ARG A 51 -11.59 -11.36 2.83
N PRO A 52 -12.72 -11.51 2.13
CA PRO A 52 -13.27 -10.45 1.28
C PRO A 52 -13.67 -9.15 1.97
N ASN A 53 -13.97 -9.20 3.28
CA ASN A 53 -14.38 -8.04 4.07
C ASN A 53 -13.27 -7.52 5.00
N LEU A 54 -12.01 -7.83 4.70
CA LEU A 54 -10.88 -7.54 5.59
C LEU A 54 -10.77 -6.06 5.98
N PHE A 55 -11.09 -5.12 5.09
CA PHE A 55 -11.10 -3.70 5.41
C PHE A 55 -12.03 -3.39 6.59
N PHE A 56 -13.25 -3.92 6.57
CA PHE A 56 -14.24 -3.71 7.62
C PHE A 56 -13.87 -4.46 8.91
N ASP A 57 -13.29 -5.65 8.80
CA ASP A 57 -12.76 -6.37 9.96
C ASP A 57 -11.67 -5.56 10.68
N ILE A 58 -10.74 -4.97 9.92
CA ILE A 58 -9.68 -4.09 10.46
C ILE A 58 -10.29 -2.82 11.04
N GLN A 59 -11.25 -2.18 10.35
CA GLN A 59 -11.93 -0.98 10.85
C GLN A 59 -12.64 -1.25 12.19
N ASN A 60 -13.27 -2.41 12.35
CA ASN A 60 -13.89 -2.84 13.60
C ASN A 60 -12.86 -3.09 14.71
N ALA A 61 -11.66 -3.58 14.36
CA ALA A 61 -10.55 -3.74 15.30
C ALA A 61 -9.89 -2.40 15.68
N LEU A 62 -10.08 -1.34 14.88
CA LEU A 62 -9.50 -0.01 15.06
C LEU A 62 -10.59 1.08 15.24
N PRO A 63 -11.42 1.05 16.30
CA PRO A 63 -12.55 1.96 16.47
C PRO A 63 -12.16 3.44 16.59
N ASN A 64 -10.91 3.72 16.98
CA ASN A 64 -10.37 5.06 17.14
C ASN A 64 -9.64 5.59 15.88
N PHE A 65 -9.74 4.87 14.76
CA PHE A 65 -9.10 5.23 13.50
C PHE A 65 -10.15 5.48 12.42
N ASN A 66 -9.81 6.34 11.46
CA ASN A 66 -10.50 6.49 10.19
C ASN A 66 -9.75 5.67 9.14
N GLY A 67 -10.43 4.69 8.53
CA GLY A 67 -9.91 3.89 7.43
C GLY A 67 -10.24 4.48 6.06
N TYR A 68 -9.29 4.40 5.14
CA TYR A 68 -9.42 4.80 3.75
C TYR A 68 -8.90 3.68 2.86
N HIS A 69 -9.70 3.23 1.90
CA HIS A 69 -9.35 2.16 0.97
C HIS A 69 -9.09 2.70 -0.44
N ALA A 70 -8.18 2.08 -1.18
CA ALA A 70 -7.90 2.35 -2.58
C ALA A 70 -7.76 1.03 -3.35
N VAL A 71 -8.26 1.00 -4.59
CA VAL A 71 -8.24 -0.18 -5.46
C VAL A 71 -7.52 0.13 -6.77
N ALA A 72 -6.46 -0.60 -7.08
CA ALA A 72 -5.79 -0.53 -8.38
C ALA A 72 -6.59 -1.21 -9.52
N GLN A 73 -7.58 -2.02 -9.16
CA GLN A 73 -8.42 -2.75 -10.11
C GLN A 73 -9.85 -2.86 -9.58
N GLU A 74 -10.80 -2.39 -10.39
CA GLU A 74 -12.23 -2.48 -10.07
C GLU A 74 -12.68 -3.94 -10.08
N ASN A 75 -13.56 -4.29 -9.14
CA ASN A 75 -14.10 -5.64 -8.97
C ASN A 75 -13.04 -6.73 -8.74
N ASP A 76 -11.85 -6.32 -8.28
CA ASP A 76 -10.79 -7.24 -7.89
C ASP A 76 -10.54 -7.21 -6.37
N VAL A 77 -10.04 -8.32 -5.88
CA VAL A 77 -9.67 -8.58 -4.50
C VAL A 77 -8.25 -8.09 -4.25
N GLY A 78 -7.96 -6.82 -4.52
CA GLY A 78 -6.65 -6.20 -4.34
C GLY A 78 -6.81 -4.74 -3.89
N GLY A 79 -5.97 -4.26 -2.97
CA GLY A 79 -6.01 -2.84 -2.62
C GLY A 79 -5.09 -2.42 -1.48
N LEU A 80 -4.97 -1.10 -1.36
CA LEU A 80 -4.26 -0.41 -0.30
C LEU A 80 -5.25 0.09 0.74
N ALA A 81 -4.84 0.11 2.01
CA ALA A 81 -5.61 0.77 3.05
C ALA A 81 -4.72 1.60 3.97
N ILE A 82 -5.14 2.81 4.30
CA ILE A 82 -4.55 3.61 5.37
C ILE A 82 -5.58 3.77 6.48
N PHE A 83 -5.19 3.46 7.71
CA PHE A 83 -5.96 3.76 8.92
C PHE A 83 -5.18 4.78 9.76
N ILE A 84 -5.77 5.94 10.03
CA ILE A 84 -5.16 7.00 10.83
C ILE A 84 -6.00 7.30 12.07
N LYS A 85 -5.37 7.54 13.22
CA LYS A 85 -6.09 7.92 14.45
C LYS A 85 -6.99 9.14 14.19
N LYS A 86 -8.21 9.10 14.74
CA LYS A 86 -9.23 10.16 14.63
C LYS A 86 -8.78 11.53 15.15
N SER A 87 -7.73 11.58 15.96
CA SER A 87 -7.13 12.83 16.45
C SER A 87 -6.40 13.62 15.37
N PHE A 88 -6.04 13.01 14.24
CA PHE A 88 -5.40 13.71 13.11
C PHE A 88 -6.45 14.23 12.13
N VAL A 89 -6.22 15.44 11.62
CA VAL A 89 -7.09 16.06 10.63
C VAL A 89 -6.56 15.76 9.23
N VAL A 90 -7.18 14.78 8.58
CA VAL A 90 -6.93 14.45 7.17
C VAL A 90 -7.45 15.57 6.28
N LYS A 91 -6.60 16.08 5.40
CA LYS A 91 -6.95 17.14 4.44
C LYS A 91 -7.24 16.60 3.05
N LYS A 92 -6.52 15.55 2.66
CA LYS A 92 -6.58 15.00 1.31
C LYS A 92 -6.26 13.52 1.31
N ILE A 93 -7.00 12.78 0.50
CA ILE A 93 -6.72 11.38 0.16
C ILE A 93 -6.75 11.28 -1.36
N GLU A 94 -5.72 10.69 -1.92
CA GLU A 94 -5.60 10.46 -3.35
C GLU A 94 -5.20 9.02 -3.62
N HIS A 95 -5.77 8.49 -4.69
CA HIS A 95 -5.42 7.22 -5.26
C HIS A 95 -4.86 7.47 -6.66
N ILE A 96 -3.62 7.04 -6.90
CA ILE A 96 -2.89 7.32 -8.13
C ILE A 96 -2.41 6.01 -8.73
N VAL A 97 -2.82 5.71 -9.97
CA VAL A 97 -2.31 4.55 -10.70
C VAL A 97 -0.90 4.85 -11.18
N VAL A 98 0.06 4.07 -10.71
CA VAL A 98 1.47 4.28 -11.01
C VAL A 98 1.99 3.37 -12.12
N PHE A 99 1.39 2.22 -12.39
CA PHE A 99 1.79 1.39 -13.54
C PHE A 99 0.80 0.24 -13.83
N PRO A 100 0.57 -0.18 -15.08
CA PRO A 100 0.68 0.61 -16.31
C PRO A 100 -0.55 1.54 -16.43
N GLU A 101 -1.76 0.98 -16.42
CA GLU A 101 -3.06 1.68 -16.39
C GLU A 101 -4.05 0.97 -15.44
N LEU A 102 -5.12 1.68 -15.03
CA LEU A 102 -6.20 1.10 -14.21
C LEU A 102 -6.83 -0.09 -14.96
N ASN A 103 -7.17 -1.16 -14.24
CA ASN A 103 -7.81 -2.36 -14.81
C ASN A 103 -6.96 -3.13 -15.85
N THR A 104 -5.66 -2.84 -15.98
CA THR A 104 -4.78 -3.69 -16.81
C THR A 104 -4.59 -5.04 -16.14
N MET A 105 -4.86 -6.10 -16.88
CA MET A 105 -4.54 -7.48 -16.55
C MET A 105 -3.87 -8.12 -17.76
N THR A 106 -2.60 -8.49 -17.63
CA THR A 106 -1.92 -9.32 -18.64
C THR A 106 -1.82 -10.74 -18.11
N ASP A 107 -2.23 -11.68 -18.94
CA ASP A 107 -2.50 -13.07 -18.57
C ASP A 107 -1.22 -13.80 -18.16
N GLU A 108 -1.30 -14.66 -17.15
CA GLU A 108 -0.20 -15.41 -16.52
C GLU A 108 0.52 -16.37 -17.49
N LYS A 109 -0.01 -16.55 -18.70
CA LYS A 109 0.36 -17.64 -19.62
C LYS A 109 1.42 -17.30 -20.66
N HIS A 110 1.71 -16.02 -20.89
CA HIS A 110 2.53 -15.62 -22.05
C HIS A 110 3.68 -14.65 -21.77
N GLU A 111 3.83 -14.14 -20.54
CA GLU A 111 4.95 -13.27 -20.17
C GLU A 111 5.52 -13.68 -18.80
N ASP A 112 6.82 -13.43 -18.57
CA ASP A 112 7.55 -13.71 -17.32
C ASP A 112 7.07 -12.88 -16.09
N TYR A 113 5.92 -12.22 -16.20
CA TYR A 113 5.34 -11.36 -15.17
C TYR A 113 3.81 -11.34 -15.24
N PHE A 114 3.21 -11.10 -14.08
CA PHE A 114 1.79 -10.81 -13.93
C PHE A 114 1.64 -9.29 -13.72
N SER A 115 1.18 -8.57 -14.74
CA SER A 115 0.94 -7.13 -14.61
C SER A 115 -0.53 -6.87 -14.32
N MET A 116 -0.82 -6.56 -13.05
CA MET A 116 -2.00 -5.80 -12.65
C MET A 116 -1.66 -4.32 -12.55
N GLY A 117 -2.68 -3.46 -12.66
CA GLY A 117 -2.57 -2.07 -12.21
C GLY A 117 -1.95 -1.99 -10.81
N ARG A 118 -1.04 -1.04 -10.61
CA ARG A 118 -0.38 -0.75 -9.33
C ARG A 118 -0.74 0.66 -8.92
N ASP A 119 -1.13 0.79 -7.67
CA ASP A 119 -1.60 2.01 -7.07
C ASP A 119 -0.64 2.55 -6.02
N LEU A 120 -0.77 3.85 -5.80
CA LEU A 120 -0.14 4.61 -4.74
C LEU A 120 -1.26 5.36 -4.01
N GLN A 121 -1.41 5.08 -2.73
CA GLN A 121 -2.38 5.76 -1.87
C GLN A 121 -1.65 6.87 -1.11
N ARG A 122 -1.98 8.13 -1.41
CA ARG A 122 -1.41 9.30 -0.74
C ARG A 122 -2.42 9.89 0.23
N MET A 123 -2.00 10.07 1.48
CA MET A 123 -2.74 10.80 2.51
C MET A 123 -1.96 12.04 2.91
N GLU A 124 -2.63 13.19 2.89
CA GLU A 124 -2.11 14.44 3.46
C GLU A 124 -2.93 14.79 4.71
N PHE A 125 -2.23 15.14 5.78
CA PHE A 125 -2.84 15.54 7.05
C PHE A 125 -2.01 16.65 7.71
N GLU A 126 -2.63 17.35 8.64
CA GLU A 126 -1.95 18.35 9.47
C GLU A 126 -1.81 17.85 10.90
N ASP A 127 -0.65 18.12 11.50
CA ASP A 127 -0.40 17.93 12.92
C ASP A 127 0.50 19.06 13.44
N LEU A 128 0.12 19.67 14.56
CA LEU A 128 0.83 20.79 15.20
C LEU A 128 1.26 21.91 14.22
N GLY A 129 0.38 22.25 13.27
CA GLY A 129 0.62 23.30 12.27
C GLY A 129 1.59 22.93 11.15
N LYS A 130 1.95 21.64 11.03
CA LYS A 130 2.81 21.12 9.95
C LYS A 130 2.01 20.18 9.05
N THR A 131 2.27 20.24 7.76
CA THR A 131 1.74 19.31 6.77
C THR A 131 2.59 18.05 6.70
N PHE A 132 1.94 16.90 6.66
CA PHE A 132 2.55 15.60 6.47
C PHE A 132 1.91 14.86 5.31
N ALA A 133 2.71 14.03 4.62
CA ALA A 133 2.23 13.14 3.58
C ALA A 133 2.68 11.69 3.85
N ILE A 134 1.75 10.74 3.72
CA ILE A 134 2.03 9.30 3.78
C ILE A 134 1.63 8.69 2.44
N LEU A 135 2.57 8.01 1.80
CA LEU A 135 2.39 7.32 0.55
C LEU A 135 2.53 5.82 0.82
N ASN A 136 1.41 5.11 0.73
CA ASN A 136 1.33 3.65 0.85
C ASN A 136 1.39 3.04 -0.56
N PHE A 137 2.26 2.07 -0.78
CA PHE A 137 2.59 1.55 -2.10
C PHE A 137 2.64 0.02 -2.10
N HIS A 138 2.13 -0.59 -3.16
CA HIS A 138 2.35 -2.00 -3.44
C HIS A 138 3.04 -2.14 -4.81
N GLY A 139 4.34 -2.39 -4.76
CA GLY A 139 5.21 -2.52 -5.93
C GLY A 139 4.86 -3.72 -6.79
N MET A 140 5.28 -3.66 -8.05
CA MET A 140 5.02 -4.69 -9.04
C MET A 140 5.65 -6.03 -8.64
N TRP A 141 4.83 -7.06 -8.50
CA TRP A 141 5.31 -8.44 -8.38
C TRP A 141 5.78 -8.98 -9.73
N VAL A 142 6.88 -9.72 -9.74
CA VAL A 142 7.48 -10.36 -10.93
C VAL A 142 7.90 -11.78 -10.55
N ALA A 143 7.61 -12.76 -11.40
CA ALA A 143 7.86 -14.17 -11.11
C ALA A 143 9.36 -14.49 -10.93
N LYS A 144 10.23 -13.72 -11.60
CA LYS A 144 11.70 -13.78 -11.46
C LYS A 144 12.21 -13.30 -10.09
N GLY A 145 11.34 -12.87 -9.19
CA GLY A 145 11.68 -12.48 -7.82
C GLY A 145 11.72 -10.96 -7.61
N LYS A 146 12.55 -10.51 -6.68
CA LYS A 146 12.65 -9.10 -6.22
C LYS A 146 13.77 -8.30 -6.89
N ILE A 147 14.10 -8.64 -8.15
CA ILE A 147 15.15 -8.02 -8.97
C ILE A 147 14.66 -6.78 -9.76
N ASP A 148 15.56 -6.01 -10.33
CA ASP A 148 15.17 -4.95 -11.28
C ASP A 148 14.56 -5.52 -12.57
N THR A 149 13.62 -4.77 -13.11
CA THR A 149 13.14 -4.85 -14.49
C THR A 149 12.93 -3.43 -14.99
N ASP A 150 12.97 -3.21 -16.31
CA ASP A 150 12.72 -1.88 -16.88
C ASP A 150 11.39 -1.30 -16.39
N LYS A 151 10.37 -2.15 -16.24
CA LYS A 151 9.05 -1.78 -15.72
C LYS A 151 9.06 -1.39 -14.24
N ARG A 152 9.84 -2.06 -13.39
CA ARG A 152 10.01 -1.68 -11.97
C ARG A 152 10.77 -0.37 -11.83
N ILE A 153 11.76 -0.14 -12.69
CA ILE A 153 12.50 1.13 -12.74
C ILE A 153 11.55 2.26 -13.15
N GLU A 154 10.78 2.09 -14.24
CA GLU A 154 9.78 3.08 -14.68
C GLU A 154 8.74 3.39 -13.60
N GLN A 155 8.19 2.35 -12.96
CA GLN A 155 7.27 2.49 -11.83
C GLN A 155 7.92 3.29 -10.68
N SER A 156 9.18 3.01 -10.36
CA SER A 156 9.91 3.67 -9.27
C SER A 156 10.14 5.15 -9.57
N GLU A 157 10.49 5.50 -10.81
CA GLU A 157 10.64 6.89 -11.25
C GLU A 157 9.32 7.67 -11.13
N LYS A 158 8.19 7.05 -11.50
CA LYS A 158 6.87 7.69 -11.36
C LYS A 158 6.48 7.89 -9.90
N VAL A 159 6.70 6.88 -9.04
CA VAL A 159 6.47 7.00 -7.59
C VAL A 159 7.35 8.08 -6.99
N ARG A 160 8.64 8.13 -7.37
CA ARG A 160 9.61 9.14 -6.95
C ARG A 160 9.15 10.55 -7.33
N LYS A 161 8.66 10.75 -8.55
CA LYS A 161 8.10 12.03 -8.98
C LYS A 161 6.93 12.48 -8.08
N ILE A 162 5.95 11.61 -7.83
CA ILE A 162 4.80 11.91 -6.97
C ILE A 162 5.23 12.20 -5.53
N PHE A 163 6.19 11.43 -5.01
CA PHE A 163 6.78 11.66 -3.70
C PHE A 163 7.45 13.04 -3.62
N ASN A 164 8.21 13.44 -4.64
CA ASN A 164 8.87 14.74 -4.70
C ASN A 164 7.88 15.91 -4.75
N GLU A 165 6.78 15.75 -5.49
CA GLU A 165 5.68 16.74 -5.59
C GLU A 165 4.82 16.85 -4.31
N SER A 166 4.94 15.91 -3.38
CA SER A 166 4.17 15.94 -2.12
C SER A 166 4.73 16.97 -1.13
N ASN A 167 3.83 17.70 -0.48
CA ASN A 167 4.15 18.79 0.44
C ASN A 167 4.53 18.31 1.84
N GLY A 168 5.34 19.11 2.55
CA GLY A 168 5.65 18.89 3.95
C GLY A 168 6.55 17.69 4.22
N ALA A 169 6.50 17.17 5.45
CA ALA A 169 7.25 16.00 5.85
C ALA A 169 6.58 14.72 5.32
N LYS A 170 7.34 13.88 4.61
CA LYS A 170 6.76 12.79 3.80
C LYS A 170 7.39 11.43 4.09
N ILE A 171 6.57 10.39 4.02
CA ILE A 171 6.98 8.99 4.19
C ILE A 171 6.42 8.19 3.01
N LEU A 172 7.30 7.44 2.33
CA LEU A 172 6.94 6.39 1.40
C LEU A 172 7.12 5.04 2.09
N CYS A 173 6.10 4.20 2.06
CA CYS A 173 6.11 2.90 2.72
C CYS A 173 5.25 1.88 1.96
N GLY A 174 5.39 0.61 2.33
CA GLY A 174 4.59 -0.47 1.76
C GLY A 174 5.43 -1.67 1.36
N ASP A 175 4.82 -2.55 0.58
CA ASP A 175 5.50 -3.70 -0.01
C ASP A 175 6.06 -3.29 -1.38
N PHE A 176 7.34 -2.94 -1.41
CA PHE A 176 8.01 -2.51 -2.65
C PHE A 176 8.23 -3.65 -3.66
N ASN A 177 8.03 -4.92 -3.27
CA ASN A 177 8.35 -6.10 -4.09
C ASN A 177 9.78 -6.11 -4.69
N SER A 178 10.73 -5.40 -4.06
CA SER A 178 12.11 -5.21 -4.54
C SER A 178 13.11 -5.43 -3.40
N ASN A 179 14.29 -5.95 -3.71
CA ASN A 179 15.38 -6.10 -2.74
C ASN A 179 16.09 -4.75 -2.50
N PRO A 180 16.75 -4.54 -1.35
CA PRO A 180 17.39 -3.27 -1.02
C PRO A 180 18.50 -2.82 -1.99
N ASP A 181 19.13 -3.76 -2.68
CA ASP A 181 20.28 -3.54 -3.59
C ASP A 181 19.88 -3.23 -5.04
N THR A 182 18.57 -3.11 -5.33
CA THR A 182 18.08 -2.82 -6.68
C THR A 182 18.14 -1.34 -7.03
N LYS A 183 18.24 -1.04 -8.33
CA LYS A 183 18.15 0.32 -8.87
C LYS A 183 16.82 0.96 -8.55
N SER A 184 15.71 0.21 -8.58
CA SER A 184 14.41 0.68 -8.11
C SER A 184 14.47 1.23 -6.68
N MET A 185 15.12 0.53 -5.75
CA MET A 185 15.24 1.00 -4.36
C MET A 185 16.21 2.19 -4.24
N GLU A 186 17.27 2.23 -5.04
CA GLU A 186 18.17 3.40 -5.13
C GLU A 186 17.38 4.66 -5.53
N ILE A 187 16.55 4.60 -6.58
CA ILE A 187 15.71 5.71 -7.06
C ILE A 187 14.75 6.20 -5.97
N LEU A 188 14.08 5.27 -5.27
CA LEU A 188 13.10 5.62 -4.24
C LEU A 188 13.75 6.21 -2.99
N SER A 189 14.95 5.75 -2.63
CA SER A 189 15.65 6.17 -1.41
C SER A 189 16.53 7.41 -1.59
N GLU A 190 16.83 7.81 -2.83
CA GLU A 190 17.74 8.93 -3.12
C GLU A 190 17.36 10.20 -2.35
N GLY A 191 18.32 10.77 -1.62
CA GLY A 191 18.11 12.00 -0.84
C GLY A 191 17.13 11.86 0.33
N ASN A 192 16.68 10.65 0.64
CA ASN A 192 15.80 10.34 1.77
C ASN A 192 16.53 9.53 2.84
N ARG A 193 16.00 9.53 4.06
CA ARG A 193 16.48 8.67 5.12
C ARG A 193 15.80 7.30 5.03
N ASN A 194 16.57 6.24 4.86
CA ASN A 194 16.09 4.88 5.08
C ASN A 194 15.89 4.63 6.59
N LEU A 195 14.75 4.05 6.96
CA LEU A 195 14.34 3.79 8.36
C LEU A 195 14.44 2.31 8.75
N ILE A 196 14.91 1.46 7.83
CA ILE A 196 15.17 0.03 8.01
C ILE A 196 16.60 -0.34 7.59
#